data_AF-A0A0C3DPP8-F1
#
_entry.id   AF-A0A0C3DPP8-F1
#
_cell.length_a   1.000
_cell.length_b   1.000
_cell.length_c   1.000
_cell.angle_alpha   90.00
_cell.angle_beta   90.00
_cell.angle_gamma   90.00
#
_symmetry.space_group_name_H-M   'P 1'
#
loop_
_entity.id
_entity.type
_entity.pdbx_description
1 polymer ?
#
loop_
_entity_poly.entity_id
_entity_poly.type
_entity_poly.pdbx_seq_one_letter_code
_entity_poly.pdbx_strand_id
1 'polypeptide(L)'
;MQFFALLATFILAALSTGGSADSLSDWSYSCQDYYLSNPVLYASCRKENGSYDNTNINLDKCVTNTNGVLYCATNGDYSPTCSGCYLSGTALVCNCKDDGQTERSTSVDLSTLNTTKRGEQR
;
A
#
# COMPACT_ATOMS: atom_id res chain seq x y z
N MET A 1 65.80 -5.19 -5.46
CA MET A 1 64.52 -5.60 -4.84
C MET A 1 64.05 -4.45 -3.94
N GLN A 2 63.00 -3.71 -4.31
CA GLN A 2 62.13 -2.88 -3.44
C GLN A 2 61.32 -1.93 -4.35
N PHE A 3 60.15 -2.36 -4.81
CA PHE A 3 58.80 -2.26 -4.21
C PHE A 3 58.07 -0.99 -4.65
N PHE A 4 57.29 -1.14 -5.72
CA PHE A 4 56.23 -0.24 -6.14
C PHE A 4 55.16 -0.16 -5.04
N ALA A 5 54.84 1.04 -4.55
CA ALA A 5 53.67 1.29 -3.72
C ALA A 5 52.65 2.09 -4.54
N LEU A 6 51.80 1.38 -5.29
CA LEU A 6 50.59 1.96 -5.89
C LEU A 6 49.51 1.97 -4.81
N LEU A 7 49.21 3.16 -4.27
CA LEU A 7 48.11 3.38 -3.36
C LEU A 7 46.79 3.29 -4.15
N ALA A 8 46.13 2.14 -4.09
CA ALA A 8 44.77 1.97 -4.57
C ALA A 8 43.81 2.64 -3.59
N THR A 9 43.25 3.79 -3.98
CA THR A 9 42.16 4.42 -3.25
C THR A 9 40.90 3.58 -3.42
N PHE A 10 40.52 2.84 -2.39
CA PHE A 10 39.19 2.24 -2.27
C PHE A 10 38.17 3.38 -2.10
N ILE A 11 37.50 3.77 -3.19
CA ILE A 11 36.32 4.63 -3.09
C ILE A 11 35.18 3.74 -2.59
N LEU A 12 34.86 3.89 -1.30
CA LEU A 12 33.69 3.27 -0.71
C LEU A 12 32.47 4.05 -1.21
N ALA A 13 31.88 3.60 -2.32
CA ALA A 13 30.57 4.06 -2.74
C ALA A 13 29.56 3.58 -1.68
N ALA A 14 29.19 4.46 -0.76
CA ALA A 14 28.06 4.22 0.13
C ALA A 14 26.81 4.15 -0.75
N LEU A 15 26.31 2.94 -1.01
CA LEU A 15 24.97 2.78 -1.54
C LEU A 15 24.03 3.27 -0.43
N SER A 16 23.53 4.49 -0.57
CA SER A 16 22.38 4.95 0.18
C SER A 16 21.18 4.14 -0.31
N THR A 17 20.98 2.95 0.27
CA THR A 17 19.68 2.30 0.25
C THR A 17 18.78 3.16 1.12
N GLY A 18 18.17 4.19 0.52
CA GLY A 18 16.98 4.84 1.04
C GLY A 18 15.81 3.86 0.91
N GLY A 19 15.87 2.77 1.66
CA GLY A 19 14.69 1.97 1.95
C GLY A 19 13.95 2.68 3.05
N SER A 20 12.92 3.45 2.71
CA SER A 20 11.91 3.85 3.68
C SER A 20 11.17 2.59 4.11
N ALA A 21 11.75 1.87 5.07
CA ALA A 21 11.01 0.91 5.85
C ALA A 21 10.13 1.72 6.82
N ASP A 22 9.03 2.27 6.31
CA ASP A 22 7.89 2.68 7.14
C ASP A 22 7.18 1.41 7.65
N SER A 23 7.93 0.55 8.33
CA SER A 23 7.37 -0.58 9.07
C SER A 23 7.24 -0.14 10.51
N LEU A 24 6.02 0.21 10.97
CA LEU A 24 5.57 -0.07 12.34
C LEU A 24 4.08 0.21 12.66
N SER A 25 3.21 0.53 11.69
CA SER A 25 1.75 0.36 11.91
C SER A 25 0.94 0.19 10.62
N ASP A 26 1.32 -0.77 9.77
CA ASP A 26 0.37 -1.32 8.80
C ASP A 26 -0.66 -2.16 9.58
N TRP A 27 -1.94 -1.98 9.28
CA TRP A 27 -3.05 -2.73 9.89
C TRP A 27 -2.83 -4.24 9.75
N SER A 28 -2.20 -4.67 8.65
CA SER A 28 -1.91 -6.07 8.34
C SER A 28 -1.01 -6.75 9.38
N TYR A 29 -0.21 -6.00 10.17
CA TYR A 29 0.58 -6.58 11.27
C TYR A 29 -0.25 -7.01 12.46
N SER A 30 -1.35 -6.30 12.71
CA SER A 30 -2.26 -6.60 13.82
C SER A 30 -3.44 -7.47 13.39
N CYS A 31 -3.59 -7.74 12.10
CA CYS A 31 -4.74 -8.40 11.52
C CYS A 31 -4.34 -9.67 10.77
N GLN A 32 -5.22 -10.67 10.81
CA GLN A 32 -5.06 -11.97 10.17
C GLN A 32 -6.34 -12.35 9.43
N ASP A 33 -6.26 -13.42 8.63
CA ASP A 33 -7.39 -14.02 7.92
C ASP A 33 -8.19 -13.02 7.07
N TYR A 34 -7.49 -12.03 6.49
CA TYR A 34 -8.12 -10.97 5.73
C TYR A 34 -8.47 -11.42 4.32
N TYR A 35 -9.62 -10.97 3.82
CA TYR A 35 -10.11 -11.27 2.48
C TYR A 35 -10.99 -10.15 1.95
N LEU A 36 -11.07 -10.08 0.62
CA LEU A 36 -11.89 -9.10 -0.08
C LEU A 36 -13.22 -9.72 -0.50
N SER A 37 -14.32 -9.11 -0.10
CA SER A 37 -15.63 -9.25 -0.74
C SER A 37 -16.00 -7.86 -1.25
N ASN A 38 -15.50 -7.54 -2.45
CA ASN A 38 -15.46 -6.19 -2.99
C ASN A 38 -16.83 -5.47 -2.88
N PRO A 39 -16.89 -4.22 -2.37
CA PRO A 39 -15.77 -3.34 -1.99
C PRO A 39 -15.34 -3.45 -0.52
N VAL A 40 -15.79 -4.48 0.22
CA VAL A 40 -15.54 -4.62 1.65
C VAL A 40 -14.34 -5.54 1.91
N LEU A 41 -13.35 -5.01 2.62
CA LEU A 41 -12.24 -5.79 3.19
C LEU A 41 -12.66 -6.29 4.58
N TYR A 42 -12.58 -7.59 4.78
CA TYR A 42 -12.80 -8.25 6.07
C TYR A 42 -11.46 -8.68 6.65
N ALA A 43 -11.32 -8.64 7.97
CA ALA A 43 -10.14 -9.12 8.67
C ALA A 43 -10.47 -9.50 10.12
N SER A 44 -9.58 -10.26 10.77
CA SER A 44 -9.62 -10.51 12.21
C SER A 44 -8.44 -9.81 12.87
N CYS A 45 -8.68 -8.79 13.69
CA CYS A 45 -7.63 -7.93 14.23
C CYS A 45 -7.46 -8.08 15.73
N ARG A 46 -6.20 -8.06 16.17
CA ARG A 46 -5.80 -8.23 17.57
C ARG A 46 -6.12 -6.97 18.38
N LYS A 47 -6.84 -7.16 19.48
CA LYS A 47 -7.11 -6.16 20.52
C LYS A 47 -5.91 -6.00 21.46
N GLU A 48 -5.94 -4.93 22.26
CA GLU A 48 -4.90 -4.65 23.27
C GLU A 48 -4.71 -5.80 24.28
N ASN A 49 -5.79 -6.51 24.62
CA ASN A 49 -5.76 -7.65 25.53
C ASN A 49 -5.29 -8.97 24.88
N GLY A 50 -4.85 -8.95 23.62
CA GLY A 50 -4.35 -10.10 22.87
C GLY A 50 -5.42 -10.99 22.22
N SER A 51 -6.71 -10.76 22.47
CA SER A 51 -7.80 -11.44 21.76
C SER A 51 -8.03 -10.84 20.36
N TYR A 52 -8.76 -11.53 19.48
CA TYR A 52 -9.05 -11.06 18.13
C TYR A 52 -10.54 -10.72 17.96
N ASP A 53 -10.83 -9.70 17.17
CA ASP A 53 -12.19 -9.34 16.71
C ASP A 53 -12.27 -9.30 15.19
N ASN A 54 -13.38 -9.80 14.66
CA ASN A 54 -13.73 -9.64 13.26
C ASN A 54 -14.08 -8.17 12.98
N THR A 55 -13.39 -7.58 12.03
CA THR A 55 -13.60 -6.22 11.56
C THR A 55 -13.81 -6.21 10.05
N ASN A 56 -14.36 -5.10 9.56
CA ASN A 56 -14.50 -4.86 8.14
C ASN A 56 -14.43 -3.36 7.84
N ILE A 57 -13.99 -3.04 6.63
CA ILE A 57 -13.97 -1.68 6.10
C ILE A 57 -14.47 -1.69 4.67
N ASN A 58 -15.41 -0.80 4.35
CA ASN A 58 -15.77 -0.53 2.96
C ASN A 58 -14.68 0.35 2.35
N LEU A 59 -13.97 -0.17 1.35
CA LEU A 59 -12.86 0.49 0.68
C LEU A 59 -13.31 1.70 -0.17
N ASP A 60 -14.59 1.82 -0.55
CA ASP A 60 -15.10 3.06 -1.18
C ASP A 60 -14.96 4.29 -0.28
N LYS A 61 -14.82 4.09 1.03
CA LYS A 61 -14.57 5.18 1.98
C LYS A 61 -13.14 5.69 1.94
N CYS A 62 -12.21 4.97 1.34
CA CYS A 62 -10.79 5.26 1.45
C CYS A 62 -9.96 4.99 0.19
N VAL A 63 -10.57 4.51 -0.89
CA VAL A 63 -9.93 4.25 -2.17
C VAL A 63 -10.75 4.93 -3.28
N THR A 64 -10.06 5.62 -4.17
CA THR A 64 -10.63 6.25 -5.37
C THR A 64 -9.97 5.74 -6.63
N ASN A 65 -10.70 5.82 -7.75
CA ASN A 65 -10.15 5.67 -9.08
C ASN A 65 -10.04 7.05 -9.74
N THR A 66 -8.82 7.49 -10.06
CA THR A 66 -8.57 8.72 -10.82
C THR A 66 -8.01 8.35 -12.19
N ASN A 67 -8.85 8.46 -13.22
CA ASN A 67 -8.49 8.20 -14.62
C ASN A 67 -7.80 6.83 -14.84
N GLY A 68 -8.35 5.77 -14.26
CA GLY A 68 -7.86 4.40 -14.38
C GLY A 68 -6.75 4.03 -13.39
N VAL A 69 -6.42 4.89 -12.44
CA VAL A 69 -5.37 4.66 -11.44
C VAL A 69 -5.96 4.74 -10.03
N LEU A 70 -5.67 3.72 -9.20
CA LEU A 70 -6.15 3.67 -7.81
C LEU A 70 -5.28 4.52 -6.88
N TYR A 71 -5.94 5.25 -5.98
CA TYR A 71 -5.30 6.01 -4.91
C TYR A 71 -6.05 5.87 -3.59
N CYS A 72 -5.34 6.06 -2.48
CA CYS A 72 -5.96 6.23 -1.18
C CYS A 72 -6.59 7.64 -1.10
N ALA A 73 -7.90 7.73 -0.94
CA ALA A 73 -8.63 8.99 -0.78
C ALA A 73 -9.92 8.79 0.01
N THR A 74 -10.23 9.72 0.93
CA THR A 74 -11.47 9.68 1.70
C THR A 74 -12.69 9.83 0.79
N ASN A 75 -13.71 8.98 0.98
CA ASN A 75 -14.92 8.92 0.14
C ASN A 75 -14.59 8.79 -1.35
N GLY A 76 -13.62 7.95 -1.68
CA GLY A 76 -13.08 7.84 -3.02
C GLY A 76 -13.96 7.11 -4.04
N ASP A 77 -14.86 6.24 -3.57
CA ASP A 77 -15.87 5.54 -4.37
C ASP A 77 -15.32 4.89 -5.66
N TYR A 78 -14.27 4.07 -5.53
CA TYR A 78 -13.64 3.42 -6.69
C TYR A 78 -14.51 2.31 -7.29
N SER A 79 -15.29 1.59 -6.48
CA SER A 79 -15.95 0.35 -6.86
C SER A 79 -16.93 0.45 -8.05
N PRO A 80 -17.63 1.58 -8.31
CA PRO A 80 -18.49 1.72 -9.49
C PRO A 80 -17.73 1.71 -10.83
N THR A 81 -16.44 2.04 -10.83
CA THR A 81 -15.62 2.19 -12.05
C THR A 81 -14.50 1.16 -12.17
N CYS A 82 -14.41 0.23 -11.22
CA CYS A 82 -13.40 -0.81 -11.18
C CYS A 82 -14.04 -2.20 -11.11
N SER A 83 -13.37 -3.18 -11.72
CA SER A 83 -13.82 -4.56 -11.84
C SER A 83 -12.66 -5.53 -11.59
N GLY A 84 -12.97 -6.81 -11.35
CA GLY A 84 -11.96 -7.86 -11.21
C GLY A 84 -11.00 -7.66 -10.04
N CYS A 85 -11.46 -7.03 -8.96
CA CYS A 85 -10.60 -6.68 -7.83
C CYS A 85 -10.21 -7.89 -6.97
N TYR A 86 -8.95 -7.96 -6.56
CA TYR A 86 -8.41 -8.97 -5.65
C TYR A 86 -7.26 -8.41 -4.79
N LEU A 87 -6.89 -9.14 -3.74
CA LEU A 87 -5.74 -8.79 -2.90
C LEU A 87 -4.48 -9.53 -3.34
N SER A 88 -3.38 -8.79 -3.45
CA SER A 88 -2.02 -9.34 -3.57
C SER A 88 -1.22 -8.85 -2.36
N GLY A 89 -1.17 -9.67 -1.30
CA GLY A 89 -0.74 -9.20 0.01
C GLY A 89 -1.69 -8.12 0.53
N THR A 90 -1.16 -6.93 0.84
CA THR A 90 -1.93 -5.74 1.23
C THR A 90 -2.34 -4.86 0.05
N ALA A 91 -1.88 -5.16 -1.16
CA ALA A 91 -2.24 -4.39 -2.34
C ALA A 91 -3.62 -4.81 -2.87
N LEU A 92 -4.51 -3.83 -3.03
CA LEU A 92 -5.73 -3.99 -3.83
C LEU A 92 -5.37 -3.84 -5.29
N VAL A 93 -5.59 -4.89 -6.08
CA VAL A 93 -5.37 -4.91 -7.53
C VAL A 93 -6.72 -4.96 -8.22
N CYS A 94 -6.96 -4.09 -9.19
CA CYS A 94 -8.20 -4.03 -9.95
C CYS A 94 -7.95 -3.67 -11.42
N ASN A 95 -8.98 -3.85 -12.25
CA ASN A 95 -9.08 -3.20 -13.56
C ASN A 95 -10.02 -2.00 -13.44
N CYS A 96 -9.53 -0.79 -13.67
CA CYS A 96 -10.29 0.43 -13.46
C CYS A 96 -10.45 1.20 -14.77
N LYS A 97 -11.66 1.72 -15.02
CA LYS A 97 -11.93 2.53 -16.21
C LYS A 97 -11.26 3.89 -16.10
N ASP A 98 -10.59 4.30 -17.17
CA ASP A 98 -10.17 5.68 -17.40
C ASP A 98 -11.32 6.54 -17.93
N ASP A 99 -11.09 7.85 -18.12
CA ASP A 99 -12.12 8.78 -18.61
C ASP A 99 -12.64 8.38 -20.01
N GLY A 100 -11.81 7.68 -20.79
CA GLY A 100 -12.13 7.09 -22.09
C GLY A 100 -12.84 5.73 -22.01
N GLN A 101 -13.27 5.29 -20.82
CA GLN A 101 -13.90 4.00 -20.56
C GLN A 101 -13.00 2.78 -20.84
N THR A 102 -11.69 3.00 -21.00
CA THR A 102 -10.73 1.90 -21.19
C THR A 102 -10.29 1.38 -19.84
N GLU A 103 -10.35 0.07 -19.65
CA GLU A 103 -9.88 -0.55 -18.41
C GLU A 103 -8.34 -0.56 -18.34
N ARG A 104 -7.81 -0.18 -17.18
CA ARG A 104 -6.39 -0.20 -16.84
C ARG A 104 -6.19 -1.07 -15.62
N SER A 105 -5.24 -2.01 -15.68
CA SER A 105 -4.81 -2.73 -14.49
C SER A 105 -4.00 -1.79 -13.61
N THR A 106 -4.42 -1.64 -12.36
CA THR A 106 -3.81 -0.74 -11.39
C THR A 106 -3.85 -1.39 -10.01
N SER A 107 -2.97 -0.96 -9.12
CA SER A 107 -2.97 -1.38 -7.72
C SER A 107 -2.73 -0.22 -6.78
N VAL A 108 -3.22 -0.37 -5.55
CA VAL A 108 -2.91 0.54 -4.44
C VAL A 108 -2.60 -0.30 -3.21
N ASP A 109 -1.53 0.06 -2.49
CA ASP A 109 -1.19 -0.62 -1.25
C ASP A 109 -2.04 -0.08 -0.09
N LEU A 110 -2.91 -0.94 0.45
CA LEU A 110 -3.81 -0.58 1.54
C LEU A 110 -3.08 -0.38 2.87
N SER A 111 -1.81 -0.79 2.98
CA SER A 111 -0.97 -0.48 4.15
C SER A 111 -0.80 1.03 4.36
N THR A 112 -0.83 1.78 3.26
CA THR A 112 -0.60 3.23 3.22
C THR A 112 -1.83 4.04 3.64
N LEU A 113 -2.99 3.40 3.86
CA LEU A 113 -4.22 4.05 4.31
C LEU A 113 -4.05 4.81 5.64
N ASN A 114 -3.00 4.51 6.41
CA ASN A 114 -2.66 5.19 7.65
C ASN A 114 -1.85 6.50 7.49
N THR A 115 -1.61 7.01 6.27
CA THR A 115 -0.70 8.15 6.07
C THR A 115 -1.33 9.55 6.05
N THR A 116 -2.62 9.74 6.38
CA THR A 116 -3.20 11.10 6.40
C THR A 116 -4.10 11.39 7.61
N LYS A 117 -3.49 11.46 8.79
CA LYS A 117 -3.82 12.48 9.81
C LYS A 117 -2.58 13.14 10.45
N ARG A 118 -1.50 13.39 9.70
CA ARG A 118 -0.47 14.37 10.12
C ARG A 118 0.25 14.98 8.91
N GLY A 119 -0.15 16.22 8.56
CA GLY A 119 0.51 17.13 7.62
C GLY A 119 0.49 16.65 6.17
N GLU A 120 -0.25 17.24 5.24
CA GLU A 120 -0.01 18.60 4.77
C GLU A 120 -1.30 19.12 4.12
N GLN A 121 -2.01 20.01 4.81
CA GLN A 121 -2.90 20.95 4.15
C GLN A 121 -2.15 22.29 4.07
N ARG A 122 -1.78 22.64 2.83
CA ARG A 122 -1.35 23.95 2.34
C ARG A 122 0.00 24.50 2.80
#